data_AF-A0B985-F1
#
_entry.id   AF-A0B985-F1
#
_cell.length_a   1.000
_cell.length_b   1.000
_cell.length_c   1.000
_cell.angle_alpha   90.00
_cell.angle_beta   90.00
_cell.angle_gamma   90.00
#
_symmetry.space_group_name_H-M   'P 1'
#
loop_
_entity.id
_entity.type
_entity.pdbx_description
1 polymer ?
#
loop_
_entity_poly.entity_id
_entity_poly.type
_entity_poly.pdbx_seq_one_letter_code
_entity_poly.pdbx_strand_id
1 'polypeptide(L)'
;MYCQMSMLVRINRICAWILLFLMVIFIVTGYSWHERVIMNPRQAAQIHTTLDPLLVLFFLIHVTISARFAFMRHGLRGRAVDLLLLSIALLSYIAVLRVAL
;
A
#
# COMPACT_ATOMS: atom_id res chain seq x y z
N MET A 1 -7.58 -24.52 -13.29
CA MET A 1 -7.59 -23.32 -12.40
C MET A 1 -6.19 -22.70 -12.25
N TYR A 2 -5.35 -22.66 -13.31
CA TYR A 2 -3.96 -22.16 -13.24
C TYR A 2 -3.78 -20.72 -13.77
N CYS A 3 -4.70 -20.21 -14.61
CA CYS A 3 -4.54 -18.91 -15.26
C CYS A 3 -4.72 -17.72 -14.29
N GLN A 4 -5.64 -17.82 -13.32
CA GLN A 4 -6.01 -16.70 -12.43
C GLN A 4 -4.91 -16.32 -11.42
N MET A 5 -4.07 -17.28 -11.00
CA MET A 5 -2.94 -17.01 -10.10
C MET A 5 -1.87 -16.14 -10.77
N SER A 6 -1.68 -16.25 -12.09
CA SER A 6 -0.64 -15.50 -12.81
C SER A 6 -0.88 -13.99 -12.79
N MET A 7 -2.15 -13.57 -12.93
CA MET A 7 -2.52 -12.16 -12.98
C MET A 7 -2.34 -11.47 -11.63
N LEU A 8 -2.84 -12.08 -10.54
CA LEU A 8 -2.69 -11.51 -9.19
C LEU A 8 -1.22 -11.42 -8.77
N VAL A 9 -0.38 -12.41 -9.11
CA VAL A 9 1.06 -12.37 -8.85
C VAL A 9 1.73 -11.24 -9.64
N ARG A 10 1.34 -11.03 -10.91
CA ARG A 10 1.87 -9.94 -11.74
C ARG A 10 1.49 -8.58 -11.18
N ILE A 11 0.23 -8.39 -10.80
CA ILE A 11 -0.26 -7.17 -10.14
C ILE A 11 0.55 -6.95 -8.85
N ASN A 12 0.69 -7.97 -8.01
CA ASN A 12 1.43 -7.87 -6.75
C ASN A 12 2.87 -7.41 -6.95
N ARG A 13 3.54 -7.92 -8.00
CA ARG A 13 4.91 -7.54 -8.34
C ARG A 13 5.01 -6.11 -8.85
N ILE A 14 4.06 -5.67 -9.69
CA ILE A 14 4.00 -4.28 -10.16
C ILE A 14 3.76 -3.34 -8.97
N CYS A 15 2.80 -3.67 -8.09
CA CYS A 15 2.54 -2.89 -6.87
C CYS A 15 3.78 -2.81 -5.98
N ALA A 16 4.55 -3.89 -5.82
CA ALA A 16 5.78 -3.88 -5.05
C ALA A 16 6.85 -2.94 -5.63
N TRP A 17 7.02 -2.92 -6.96
CA TRP A 17 7.95 -1.99 -7.61
C TRP A 17 7.51 -0.53 -7.48
N ILE A 18 6.22 -0.25 -7.65
CA ILE A 18 5.66 1.09 -7.44
C ILE A 18 5.85 1.53 -5.98
N LEU A 19 5.56 0.63 -5.02
CA LEU A 19 5.76 0.88 -3.59
C LEU A 19 7.21 1.19 -3.27
N LEU A 20 8.16 0.45 -3.84
CA LEU A 20 9.57 0.71 -3.63
C LEU A 20 9.94 2.14 -4.04
N PHE A 21 9.49 2.56 -5.22
CA PHE A 21 9.74 3.92 -5.71
C PHE A 21 9.06 4.99 -4.84
N LEU A 22 7.79 4.80 -4.50
CA LEU A 22 7.05 5.70 -3.61
C LEU A 22 7.72 5.81 -2.23
N MET A 23 8.20 4.69 -1.68
CA MET A 23 8.85 4.65 -0.38
C MET A 23 10.15 5.45 -0.36
N VAL A 24 10.94 5.39 -1.43
CA VAL A 24 12.16 6.21 -1.54
C VAL A 24 11.82 7.70 -1.49
N ILE A 25 10.82 8.12 -2.28
CA ILE A 25 10.38 9.53 -2.27
C ILE A 25 9.86 9.90 -0.88
N PHE A 26 9.05 9.04 -0.27
CA PHE A 26 8.46 9.25 1.04
C PHE A 26 9.49 9.43 2.15
N ILE A 27 10.55 8.61 2.16
CA ILE A 27 11.67 8.72 3.10
C ILE A 27 12.44 10.02 2.87
N VAL A 28 12.75 10.34 1.61
CA VAL A 28 13.50 11.57 1.28
C VAL A 28 12.71 12.81 1.70
N THR A 29 11.40 12.86 1.43
CA THR A 29 10.56 14.01 1.80
C THR A 29 10.35 14.10 3.31
N GLY A 30 10.17 12.96 4.01
CA GLY A 30 10.08 12.92 5.46
C GLY A 30 11.36 13.40 6.15
N TYR A 31 12.52 12.96 5.66
CA TYR A 31 13.83 13.42 6.14
C TYR A 31 14.04 14.91 5.88
N SER A 32 13.70 15.37 4.68
CA SER A 32 13.79 16.79 4.30
C SER A 32 12.90 17.69 5.16
N TRP A 33 11.72 17.20 5.55
CA TRP A 33 10.80 17.94 6.42
C TRP A 33 11.37 18.09 7.83
N HIS A 34 11.90 17.00 8.41
CA HIS A 34 12.44 17.00 9.77
C HIS A 34 13.75 17.80 9.88
N GLU A 35 14.74 17.48 9.05
CA GLU A 35 16.08 18.08 9.12
C GLU A 35 16.16 19.44 8.41
N ARG A 36 15.13 19.80 7.63
CA ARG A 36 15.08 21.04 6.83
C ARG A 36 16.19 21.14 5.78
N VAL A 37 16.56 19.99 5.21
CA VAL A 37 17.61 19.83 4.19
C VAL A 37 16.98 19.40 2.86
N ILE A 38 17.71 19.51 1.75
CA ILE A 38 17.33 19.12 0.36
C ILE A 38 16.25 20.00 -0.27
N MET A 39 15.14 20.27 0.43
CA MET A 39 14.04 21.10 -0.08
C MET A 39 13.38 21.93 1.05
N ASN A 40 12.55 22.90 0.67
CA ASN A 40 11.81 23.71 1.63
C ASN A 40 10.89 22.82 2.51
N PRO A 41 10.92 22.94 3.85
CA PRO A 41 10.09 22.13 4.74
C PRO A 41 8.59 22.13 4.42
N ARG A 42 8.04 23.26 3.95
CA ARG A 42 6.63 23.33 3.53
C ARG A 42 6.36 22.47 2.31
N GLN A 43 7.26 22.51 1.33
CA GLN A 43 7.18 21.70 0.12
C GLN A 43 7.38 20.21 0.45
N ALA A 44 8.33 19.89 1.33
CA ALA A 44 8.56 18.53 1.82
C ALA A 44 7.31 17.96 2.48
N ALA A 45 6.70 18.72 3.41
CA ALA A 45 5.46 18.32 4.07
C ALA A 45 4.32 18.11 3.08
N GLN A 46 4.11 19.04 2.15
CA GLN A 46 3.06 18.91 1.12
C GLN A 46 3.24 17.66 0.25
N ILE A 47 4.46 17.39 -0.23
CA ILE A 47 4.73 16.20 -1.04
C ILE A 47 4.53 14.93 -0.19
N HIS A 48 5.04 14.92 1.04
CA HIS A 48 4.93 13.77 1.95
C HIS A 48 3.47 13.42 2.23
N THR A 49 2.65 14.39 2.62
CA THR A 49 1.22 14.16 2.93
C THR A 49 0.38 13.87 1.68
N THR A 50 0.74 14.41 0.51
CA THR A 50 0.05 14.07 -0.75
C THR A 50 0.35 12.64 -1.19
N LEU A 51 1.53 12.10 -0.85
CA LEU A 51 1.90 10.73 -1.17
C LEU A 51 1.25 9.69 -0.25
N ASP A 52 0.88 10.06 0.97
CA ASP A 52 0.31 9.15 1.97
C ASP A 52 -0.84 8.28 1.44
N PRO A 53 -1.92 8.85 0.86
CA PRO A 53 -3.04 8.04 0.36
C PRO A 53 -2.61 7.07 -0.74
N LEU A 54 -1.72 7.52 -1.63
CA LEU A 54 -1.25 6.71 -2.75
C LEU A 54 -0.36 5.55 -2.26
N LEU A 55 0.55 5.83 -1.33
CA LEU A 55 1.44 4.83 -0.73
C LEU A 55 0.62 3.78 0.02
N VAL A 56 -0.34 4.20 0.84
CA VAL A 56 -1.23 3.28 1.58
C VAL A 56 -2.07 2.45 0.62
N LEU A 57 -2.60 3.02 -0.46
CA LEU A 57 -3.39 2.28 -1.45
C LEU A 57 -2.59 1.11 -2.04
N PHE A 58 -1.39 1.38 -2.55
CA PHE A 58 -0.55 0.31 -3.13
C PHE A 58 -0.11 -0.70 -2.06
N PHE A 59 0.18 -0.24 -0.85
CA PHE A 59 0.55 -1.11 0.28
C PHE A 59 -0.58 -2.08 0.61
N LEU A 60 -1.82 -1.59 0.71
CA LEU A 60 -2.98 -2.41 1.00
C LEU A 60 -3.25 -3.43 -0.10
N ILE A 61 -3.12 -3.05 -1.38
CA ILE A 61 -3.24 -4.00 -2.50
C ILE A 61 -2.18 -5.09 -2.38
N HIS A 62 -0.92 -4.71 -2.16
CA HIS A 62 0.21 -5.63 -2.04
C HIS A 62 0.04 -6.61 -0.87
N VAL A 63 -0.30 -6.09 0.31
CA VAL A 63 -0.53 -6.88 1.51
C VAL A 63 -1.75 -7.78 1.36
N THR A 64 -2.86 -7.30 0.80
CA THR A 64 -4.09 -8.10 0.66
C THR A 64 -3.87 -9.29 -0.26
N ILE A 65 -3.21 -9.08 -1.41
CA ILE A 65 -2.87 -10.18 -2.34
C ILE A 65 -1.89 -11.16 -1.69
N SER A 66 -0.86 -10.65 -1.02
CA SER A 66 0.15 -11.49 -0.36
C SER A 66 -0.42 -12.29 0.81
N ALA A 67 -1.30 -11.69 1.62
CA ALA A 67 -2.02 -12.33 2.71
C ALA A 67 -2.98 -13.40 2.19
N ARG A 68 -3.72 -13.12 1.11
CA ARG A 68 -4.56 -14.12 0.45
C ARG A 68 -3.73 -15.34 0.01
N PHE A 69 -2.59 -15.14 -0.63
CA PHE A 69 -1.72 -16.26 -1.00
C PHE A 69 -1.16 -16.99 0.21
N ALA A 70 -0.84 -16.30 1.31
CA ALA A 70 -0.43 -16.94 2.55
C ALA A 70 -1.55 -17.82 3.15
N PHE A 71 -2.77 -17.30 3.28
CA PHE A 71 -3.92 -18.06 3.77
C PHE A 71 -4.24 -19.28 2.91
N MET A 72 -4.13 -19.15 1.58
CA MET A 72 -4.31 -20.30 0.67
C MET A 72 -3.28 -21.42 0.88
N ARG A 73 -2.05 -21.09 1.33
CA ARG A 73 -1.01 -22.08 1.69
C ARG A 73 -1.32 -22.77 3.01
N HIS A 74 -1.92 -22.07 3.97
CA HIS A 74 -2.35 -22.61 5.26
C HIS A 74 -3.75 -23.27 5.23
N GLY A 75 -4.33 -23.50 4.04
CA GLY A 75 -5.62 -24.16 3.89
C GLY A 75 -6.85 -23.28 4.17
N LEU A 76 -6.64 -22.01 4.55
CA LEU A 76 -7.71 -21.05 4.78
C LEU A 76 -8.23 -20.51 3.44
N ARG A 77 -9.30 -21.14 2.93
CA ARG A 77 -9.97 -20.79 1.68
C ARG A 77 -11.44 -20.56 1.93
N GLY A 78 -12.02 -19.57 1.27
CA GLY A 78 -13.46 -19.34 1.31
C GLY A 78 -13.81 -17.88 1.08
N ARG A 79 -15.08 -17.66 0.67
CA ARG A 79 -15.62 -16.31 0.44
C ARG A 79 -15.60 -15.44 1.69
N ALA A 80 -15.79 -16.02 2.87
CA ALA A 80 -15.72 -15.29 4.13
C ALA A 80 -14.32 -14.67 4.38
N VAL A 81 -13.25 -15.41 4.07
CA VAL A 81 -11.87 -14.91 4.23
C VAL A 81 -11.58 -13.83 3.19
N ASP A 82 -12.06 -13.98 1.95
CA ASP A 82 -11.95 -12.95 0.92
C ASP A 82 -12.64 -11.66 1.31
N LEU A 83 -13.90 -11.76 1.75
CA LEU A 83 -14.67 -10.60 2.19
C LEU A 83 -14.02 -9.94 3.39
N LEU A 84 -13.55 -10.70 4.37
CA LEU A 84 -12.86 -10.15 5.53
C LEU A 84 -11.59 -9.39 5.13
N LEU A 85 -10.76 -9.97 4.26
CA LEU A 85 -9.55 -9.32 3.73
C LEU A 85 -9.88 -8.02 3.00
N LEU A 86 -10.89 -8.04 2.14
CA LEU A 86 -11.32 -6.85 1.39
C LEU A 86 -11.94 -5.79 2.31
N SER A 87 -12.74 -6.19 3.31
CA SER A 87 -13.31 -5.29 4.30
C SER A 87 -12.23 -4.63 5.14
N ILE A 88 -11.23 -5.37 5.61
CA ILE A 88 -10.10 -4.80 6.35
C ILE A 88 -9.35 -3.81 5.48
N ALA A 89 -8.99 -4.18 4.25
CA ALA A 89 -8.30 -3.27 3.34
C ALA A 89 -9.09 -1.99 3.07
N LEU A 90 -10.39 -2.11 2.81
CA LEU A 90 -11.27 -0.97 2.55
C LEU A 90 -11.41 -0.06 3.78
N LEU A 91 -11.66 -0.63 4.97
CA LEU A 91 -11.80 0.14 6.20
C LEU A 91 -10.49 0.85 6.57
N SER A 92 -9.34 0.18 6.43
CA SER A 92 -8.04 0.80 6.64
C SER A 92 -7.80 1.96 5.67
N TYR A 93 -8.15 1.81 4.39
CA TYR A 93 -7.99 2.88 3.42
C TYR A 93 -8.89 4.08 3.72
N ILE A 94 -10.17 3.83 4.06
CA ILE A 94 -11.10 4.88 4.47
C ILE A 94 -10.59 5.62 5.71
N ALA A 95 -10.08 4.90 6.71
CA ALA A 95 -9.52 5.51 7.91
C ALA A 95 -8.38 6.47 7.58
N VAL A 96 -7.47 6.08 6.67
CA VAL A 96 -6.38 6.96 6.22
C VAL A 96 -6.91 8.18 5.49
N LEU A 97 -7.88 8.03 4.58
CA LEU A 97 -8.48 9.17 3.90
C LEU A 97 -9.14 10.15 4.88
N ARG A 98 -9.72 9.67 5.98
CA ARG A 98 -10.33 10.52 7.02
C ARG A 98 -9.32 11.27 7.89
N VAL A 99 -8.08 10.79 7.96
CA VAL A 99 -7.00 11.45 8.70
C VAL A 99 -6.20 12.39 7.79
N ALA A 100 -6.09 12.04 6.50
CA ALA A 100 -5.33 12.80 5.51
C ALA A 100 -6.10 13.98 4.88
N LEU A 101 -7.45 13.96 4.91
CA LEU A 101 -8.34 15.05 4.49
C LEU A 101 -8.82 15.86 5.68
#